data_AF-A0A6N9I1E0-F1
#
_entry.id   AF-A0A6N9I1E0-F1
#
_cell.length_a   1.000
_cell.length_b   1.000
_cell.length_c   1.000
_cell.angle_alpha   90.00
_cell.angle_beta   90.00
_cell.angle_gamma   90.00
#
_symmetry.space_group_name_H-M   'P 1'
#
loop_
_entity.id
_entity.type
_entity.pdbx_description
1 polymer ?
#
loop_
_entity_poly.entity_id
_entity_poly.type
_entity_poly.pdbx_seq_one_letter_code
_entity_poly.pdbx_strand_id
1 'polypeptide(L)' 'MEKQGRSYSLEQRLDTFHQFKHSGQSLTAFAKTCGISWGVLKKWYEVEQSEGIRALEPSHEWKRYSQDTKNAAVHNR' A
#
# COMPACT_ATOMS: atom_id res chain seq x y z
N MET A 1 1.87 16.89 14.85
CA MET A 1 2.24 16.58 13.45
C MET A 1 1.52 15.31 13.04
N GLU A 2 0.33 15.45 12.48
CA GLU A 2 -0.42 14.31 11.97
C GLU A 2 0.27 13.83 10.69
N LYS A 3 0.94 12.69 10.74
CA LYS A 3 1.43 12.01 9.54
C LYS A 3 0.20 11.48 8.81
N GLN A 4 -0.46 12.33 8.02
CA GLN A 4 -1.49 11.91 7.09
C GLN A 4 -0.83 10.94 6.10
N GLY A 5 -0.94 9.64 6.38
CA GLY A 5 -0.51 8.61 5.46
C GLY A 5 -1.29 8.78 4.18
N ARG A 6 -0.60 9.12 3.08
CA ARG A 6 -1.21 9.09 1.75
C ARG A 6 -1.65 7.65 1.49
N SER A 7 -2.95 7.41 1.55
CA SER A 7 -3.55 6.15 1.12
C SER A 7 -3.62 6.15 -0.41
N TYR A 8 -2.85 5.27 -1.05
CA TYR A 8 -2.93 5.05 -2.49
C TYR A 8 -3.90 3.92 -2.80
N SER A 9 -4.88 4.17 -3.66
CA SER A 9 -5.81 3.16 -4.18
C SER A 9 -5.09 2.10 -5.00
N LEU A 10 -5.68 0.91 -5.15
CA LEU A 10 -5.13 -0.16 -6.00
C LEU A 10 -4.88 0.33 -7.42
N GLU A 11 -5.84 1.03 -8.00
CA GLU A 11 -5.76 1.58 -9.36
C GLU A 11 -4.54 2.50 -9.51
N GLN A 12 -4.31 3.39 -8.54
CA GLN A 12 -3.13 4.27 -8.54
C GLN A 12 -1.82 3.47 -8.46
N ARG A 13 -1.77 2.39 -7.68
CA ARG A 13 -0.59 1.53 -7.61
C ARG A 13 -0.34 0.85 -8.95
N LEU A 14 -1.37 0.24 -9.53
CA LEU A 14 -1.27 -0.46 -10.81
C LEU A 14 -0.85 0.48 -11.94
N ASP A 15 -1.47 1.65 -12.02
CA ASP A 15 -1.12 2.69 -12.97
C ASP A 15 0.34 3.14 -12.80
N THR A 16 0.78 3.35 -11.55
CA THR A 16 2.17 3.67 -11.22
C THR A 16 3.14 2.57 -11.68
N PHE A 17 2.80 1.29 -11.48
CA PHE A 17 3.64 0.16 -11.95
C PHE A 17 3.67 0.06 -13.47
N HIS A 18 2.55 0.28 -14.12
CA HIS A 18 2.47 0.25 -15.56
C HIS A 18 3.37 1.34 -16.15
N GLN A 19 3.24 2.57 -15.64
CA GLN A 19 4.13 3.68 -15.99
C GLN A 19 5.60 3.37 -15.68
N PHE A 20 5.91 2.75 -14.53
CA PHE A 20 7.27 2.36 -14.17
C PHE A 20 7.87 1.38 -15.18
N LYS A 21 7.15 0.30 -15.52
CA LYS A 21 7.58 -0.71 -16.49
C LYS A 21 7.82 -0.13 -17.88
N HIS A 22 7.00 0.83 -18.30
CA HIS A 22 7.15 1.53 -19.58
C HIS A 22 8.24 2.61 -19.55
N SER A 23 8.58 3.16 -18.38
CA SER A 23 9.55 4.25 -18.27
C SER A 23 11.00 3.84 -18.52
N GLY A 24 11.35 2.57 -18.24
CA GLY A 24 12.74 2.11 -18.25
C GLY A 24 13.64 2.79 -17.20
N GLN A 25 13.06 3.54 -16.26
CA GLN A 25 13.79 4.29 -15.23
C GLN A 25 14.12 3.40 -14.04
N SER A 26 15.12 3.82 -13.24
CA SER A 26 15.35 3.22 -11.92
C SER A 26 14.24 3.63 -10.94
N LEU A 27 13.96 2.79 -9.94
CA LEU A 27 12.94 3.07 -8.90
C LEU A 27 13.14 4.45 -8.25
N THR A 28 14.38 4.87 -8.02
CA THR A 28 14.72 6.16 -7.41
C THR A 28 14.41 7.34 -8.34
N ALA A 29 14.73 7.22 -9.63
CA ALA A 29 14.42 8.25 -10.61
C ALA A 29 12.89 8.37 -10.80
N PHE A 30 12.22 7.23 -10.97
CA PHE A 30 10.77 7.17 -11.16
C PHE A 30 9.99 7.69 -9.95
N ALA A 31 10.41 7.33 -8.73
CA ALA A 31 9.80 7.83 -7.50
C ALA A 31 9.82 9.38 -7.43
N LYS A 32 10.93 10.00 -7.83
CA LYS A 32 11.04 11.46 -7.92
C LYS A 32 10.10 12.05 -8.97
N THR A 33 10.02 11.42 -10.14
CA THR A 33 9.14 11.84 -11.24
C THR A 33 7.66 11.81 -10.84
N CYS A 34 7.23 10.74 -10.16
CA CYS A 34 5.84 10.57 -9.74
C CYS A 34 5.50 11.27 -8.41
N GLY A 35 6.48 11.87 -7.73
CA GLY A 35 6.28 12.46 -6.41
C GLY A 35 5.89 11.44 -5.33
N ILE A 36 6.30 10.18 -5.51
CA ILE A 36 6.06 9.08 -4.57
C ILE A 36 7.33 8.87 -3.75
N SER A 37 7.18 8.54 -2.47
CA SER A 37 8.33 8.17 -1.66
C SER A 37 8.98 6.90 -2.21
N TRP A 38 10.29 6.93 -2.40
CA TRP A 38 11.06 5.76 -2.84
C TRP A 38 10.80 4.52 -1.98
N GLY A 39 10.67 4.70 -0.65
CA GLY A 39 10.37 3.58 0.26
C GLY A 39 9.00 2.95 0.01
N VAL A 40 8.00 3.75 -0.41
CA VAL A 40 6.67 3.24 -0.77
C VAL A 40 6.74 2.45 -2.06
N LEU A 41 7.37 3.00 -3.09
CA LEU A 41 7.51 2.35 -4.39
C LEU A 41 8.34 1.06 -4.29
N LYS A 42 9.45 1.08 -3.53
CA LYS A 42 10.28 -0.11 -3.27
C LYS A 42 9.47 -1.20 -2.58
N LYS A 43 8.72 -0.86 -1.53
CA LYS A 43 7.88 -1.83 -0.82
C LYS A 43 6.87 -2.48 -1.75
N TRP A 44 6.22 -1.69 -2.62
CA TRP A 44 5.32 -2.25 -3.60
C TRP A 44 6.04 -3.19 -4.59
N TYR A 45 7.24 -2.81 -5.05
CA TYR A 45 8.01 -3.62 -5.99
C TYR A 45 8.43 -4.95 -5.37
N GLU A 46 8.85 -4.94 -4.10
CA GLU A 46 9.18 -6.15 -3.35
C GLU A 46 7.96 -7.08 -3.19
N VAL A 47 6.78 -6.51 -2.92
CA VAL A 47 5.52 -7.27 -2.82
C VAL A 47 5.11 -7.86 -4.17
N GLU A 48 5.20 -7.09 -5.26
CA GLU A 48 4.93 -7.58 -6.61
C GLU A 48 5.85 -8.75 -6.99
N GLN A 49 7.14 -8.67 -6.66
CA GLN A 49 8.11 -9.73 -6.94
C GLN A 49 7.87 -10.99 -6.10
N SER A 50 7.42 -10.84 -4.86
CA SER A 50 7.23 -11.97 -3.94
C SER A 50 5.90 -12.70 -4.15
N GLU A 51 4.81 -11.97 -4.35
CA GLU A 51 3.44 -12.52 -4.33
C GLU A 51 2.63 -12.16 -5.59
N GLY A 52 3.23 -11.43 -6.53
CA GLY A 52 2.58 -10.99 -7.75
C GLY A 52 1.70 -9.76 -7.56
N ILE A 53 1.09 -9.32 -8.67
CA ILE A 53 0.33 -8.07 -8.73
C ILE A 53 -0.93 -8.05 -7.83
N ARG A 54 -1.44 -9.23 -7.45
CA ARG A 54 -2.59 -9.37 -6.55
C ARG A 54 -2.27 -8.94 -5.12
N ALA A 55 -1.02 -9.06 -4.68
CA ALA A 55 -0.61 -8.62 -3.35
C ALA A 55 -0.42 -7.09 -3.23
N LEU A 56 -0.51 -6.36 -4.35
CA LEU A 56 -0.57 -4.90 -4.36
C LEU A 56 -1.96 -4.37 -3.95
N GLU A 57 -2.98 -5.23 -3.92
CA GLU A 57 -4.27 -4.88 -3.34
C GLU A 57 -4.03 -4.30 -1.95
N PRO A 58 -4.53 -3.07 -1.66
CA PRO A 58 -4.60 -2.65 -0.29
C PRO A 58 -5.47 -3.70 0.39
N SER A 59 -4.86 -4.54 1.23
CA SER A 59 -5.58 -5.40 2.14
C SER A 59 -6.38 -4.46 3.05
N HIS A 60 -7.59 -4.14 2.58
CA HIS A 60 -8.63 -3.45 3.33
C HIS A 60 -9.24 -4.40 4.35
N GLU A 61 -8.56 -5.51 4.64
CA GLU A 61 -8.58 -6.12 5.95
C GLU A 61 -7.88 -5.16 6.92
N TRP A 62 -8.53 -4.03 7.19
CA TRP A 62 -8.69 -3.72 8.61
C TRP A 62 -9.02 -5.06 9.25
N LYS A 63 -8.18 -5.50 10.18
CA LYS A 63 -8.63 -6.36 11.26
C LYS A 63 -9.86 -5.64 11.82
N ARG A 64 -11.03 -5.93 11.24
CA ARG A 64 -12.29 -5.79 11.92
C ARG A 64 -12.05 -6.74 13.07
N TYR A 65 -11.62 -6.19 14.20
CA TYR A 65 -11.88 -6.82 15.48
C TYR A 65 -13.31 -7.31 15.34
N SER A 66 -13.48 -8.63 15.31
CA SER A 66 -14.80 -9.24 15.30
C SER A 66 -15.61 -8.53 16.38
N GLN A 67 -16.90 -8.29 16.16
CA GLN A 67 -17.75 -7.62 17.17
C GLN A 67 -17.57 -8.24 18.56
N ASP A 68 -17.19 -9.50 18.61
CA ASP A 68 -16.70 -10.22 19.78
C ASP A 68 -15.67 -9.45 20.65
N THR A 69 -14.61 -8.87 20.07
CA THR A 69 -13.63 -8.09 20.83
C THR A 69 -14.19 -6.74 21.32
N LYS A 70 -15.15 -6.16 20.58
CA LYS A 70 -15.85 -4.94 21.04
C LYS A 70 -16.79 -5.25 22.21
N ASN A 71 -17.47 -6.39 22.20
CA ASN A 71 -18.36 -6.81 23.29
C ASN A 71 -17.58 -7.26 24.54
N ALA A 72 -16.44 -7.92 24.37
CA ALA A 72 -15.58 -8.31 25.50
C ALA A 72 -15.01 -7.11 26.27
N ALA A 73 -14.77 -5.98 25.60
CA ALA A 73 -14.31 -4.75 26.25
C ALA A 73 -15.43 -3.98 27.00
N VAL A 74 -16.70 -4.23 26.66
CA VAL A 74 -17.87 -3.55 27.27
C VAL A 74 -18.50 -4.37 28.40
N HIS A 75 -18.34 -5.71 28.39
CA HIS A 75 -18.98 -6.60 29.37
C HIS A 75 -18.09 -7.09 30.52
N ASN A 76 -16.85 -6.60 30.64
CA ASN A 76 -16.02 -6.87 31.83
C ASN A 76 -16.18 -5.72 32.84
N ARG A 77 -17.30 -5.72 33.56
CA ARG A 77 -17.53 -4.94 34.79
C ARG A 77 -18.19 -5.83 35.84
#